data_AF-A0A258E988-F1
#
_entry.id   AF-A0A258E988-F1
#
_cell.length_a   1.000
_cell.length_b   1.000
_cell.length_c   1.000
_cell.angle_alpha   90.00
_cell.angle_beta   90.00
_cell.angle_gamma   90.00
#
_symmetry.space_group_name_H-M   'P 1'
#
loop_
_entity.id
_entity.type
_entity.pdbx_description
1 polymer ?
#
loop_
_entity_poly.entity_id
_entity_poly.type
_entity_poly.pdbx_seq_one_letter_code
_entity_poly.pdbx_strand_id
1 'polypeptide(L)'
;MKAVLAFCSLVLVFSCSAKEEKLNLTFSILESIKIPLDSTINPSRTTYQYILSDSGEYLAIQNKSVHGIEIFNLETGIHQKRIKLQKDGPNRSGEVNGFRIFSIDSLLVASYPQKLMLFNFEGIKKAEFPVKDTQNDVNYISSTGEIPFLFDGKKVFGAQPFFRNFFDMTASDLGKYSHIYLLDMEAKNAETEWLSISNPEDSWKDGKKVAKFTWTDRGDSILVSPNN
;
A
#
# COMPACT_ATOMS: atom_id res chain seq x y z
N MET A 1 -27.44 0.59 58.79
CA MET A 1 -27.11 1.47 57.65
C MET A 1 -25.65 1.90 57.57
N LYS A 2 -24.95 2.22 58.67
CA LYS A 2 -23.51 2.62 58.62
C LYS A 2 -22.54 1.49 58.22
N ALA A 3 -22.86 0.23 58.53
CA ALA A 3 -22.03 -0.92 58.18
C ALA A 3 -22.05 -1.29 56.67
N VAL A 4 -23.14 -0.96 55.96
CA VAL A 4 -23.27 -1.24 54.51
C VAL A 4 -22.50 -0.20 53.68
N LEU A 5 -22.47 1.06 54.14
CA LEU A 5 -21.63 2.09 53.50
C LEU A 5 -20.13 1.78 53.59
N ALA A 6 -19.68 1.22 54.72
CA ALA A 6 -18.28 0.83 54.90
C ALA A 6 -17.84 -0.31 53.98
N PHE A 7 -18.78 -1.21 53.62
CA PHE A 7 -18.50 -2.32 52.71
C PHE A 7 -18.42 -1.86 51.25
N CYS A 8 -19.21 -0.87 50.84
CA CYS A 8 -19.13 -0.28 49.49
C CYS A 8 -17.84 0.53 49.24
N SER A 9 -17.26 1.15 50.27
CA SER A 9 -15.97 1.85 50.12
C SER A 9 -14.77 0.91 49.98
N LEU A 10 -14.86 -0.34 50.44
CA LEU A 10 -13.75 -1.30 50.38
C LEU A 10 -13.62 -2.01 49.01
N VAL A 11 -14.67 -1.99 48.19
CA VAL A 11 -14.67 -2.65 46.87
C VAL A 11 -14.08 -1.74 45.78
N LEU A 12 -14.03 -0.42 45.99
CA LEU A 12 -13.50 0.55 45.01
C LEU A 12 -11.97 0.61 44.94
N VAL A 13 -11.24 -0.01 45.87
CA VAL A 13 -9.77 -0.04 45.87
C VAL A 13 -9.15 -1.22 45.12
N PHE A 14 -9.97 -2.15 44.60
CA PHE A 14 -9.53 -3.21 43.69
C PHE A 14 -9.73 -2.85 42.21
N SER A 15 -9.61 -1.56 41.86
CA SER A 15 -9.38 -1.16 40.48
C SER A 15 -7.97 -1.60 40.09
N CYS A 16 -7.86 -2.85 39.69
CA CYS A 16 -6.65 -3.46 39.15
C CYS A 16 -6.31 -2.73 37.85
N SER A 17 -5.47 -1.71 37.94
CA SER A 17 -4.81 -1.13 36.78
C SER A 17 -3.95 -2.24 36.19
N ALA A 18 -4.45 -2.89 35.13
CA ALA A 18 -3.65 -3.85 34.38
C ALA A 18 -2.33 -3.15 34.01
N LYS A 19 -1.24 -3.63 34.60
CA LYS A 19 0.08 -3.08 34.33
C LYS A 19 0.37 -3.44 32.88
N GLU A 20 0.31 -2.45 31.98
CA GLU A 20 0.70 -2.64 30.58
C GLU A 20 2.14 -3.15 30.57
N GLU A 21 2.31 -4.46 30.36
CA GLU A 21 3.61 -5.01 30.05
C GLU A 21 3.99 -4.51 28.66
N LYS A 22 4.88 -3.52 28.62
CA LYS A 22 5.54 -3.12 27.39
C LYS A 22 6.34 -4.32 26.89
N LEU A 23 5.81 -4.99 25.87
CA LEU A 23 6.54 -5.98 25.10
C LEU A 23 7.74 -5.30 24.44
N ASN A 24 8.91 -5.49 25.03
CA ASN A 24 10.18 -5.08 24.43
C ASN A 24 10.52 -6.05 23.31
N LEU A 25 10.00 -5.78 22.12
CA LEU A 25 10.36 -6.51 20.91
C LEU A 25 11.75 -6.06 20.47
N THR A 26 12.68 -7.00 20.40
CA THR A 26 14.02 -6.77 19.84
C THR A 26 14.12 -7.44 18.47
N PHE A 27 14.57 -6.69 17.47
CA PHE A 27 14.87 -7.24 16.16
C PHE A 27 16.35 -7.63 16.10
N SER A 28 16.63 -8.86 15.65
CA SER A 28 17.97 -9.32 15.32
C SER A 28 18.03 -9.64 13.83
N ILE A 29 19.05 -9.14 13.14
CA ILE A 29 19.33 -9.51 11.75
C ILE A 29 19.87 -10.94 11.76
N LEU A 30 19.13 -11.88 11.19
CA LEU A 30 19.55 -13.28 11.07
C LEU A 30 20.50 -13.47 9.89
N GLU A 31 20.19 -12.81 8.76
CA GLU A 31 20.94 -12.95 7.52
C GLU A 31 20.95 -11.62 6.73
N SER A 32 21.97 -11.46 5.88
CA SER A 32 22.13 -10.32 4.99
C SER A 32 22.44 -10.82 3.57
N ILE A 33 21.64 -10.38 2.61
CA ILE A 33 21.89 -10.59 1.19
C ILE A 33 22.51 -9.30 0.62
N LYS A 34 23.55 -9.45 -0.22
CA LYS A 34 24.20 -8.34 -0.93
C LYS A 34 24.04 -8.54 -2.43
N ILE A 35 23.30 -7.64 -3.06
CA ILE A 35 23.05 -7.67 -4.51
C ILE A 35 23.95 -6.62 -5.17
N PRO A 36 24.89 -7.01 -6.05
CA PRO A 36 25.67 -6.04 -6.80
C PRO A 36 24.77 -5.31 -7.79
N LEU A 37 24.84 -3.97 -7.79
CA LEU A 37 24.07 -3.13 -8.69
C LEU A 37 25.01 -2.50 -9.72
N ASP A 38 24.55 -2.38 -10.96
CA ASP A 38 25.22 -1.59 -11.98
C ASP A 38 24.86 -0.09 -11.84
N SER A 39 25.55 0.77 -12.59
CA SER A 39 25.36 2.23 -12.54
C SER A 39 24.00 2.71 -13.04
N THR A 40 23.22 1.84 -13.69
CA THR A 40 21.88 2.15 -14.19
C THR A 40 20.79 1.90 -13.16
N ILE A 41 21.10 1.21 -12.05
CA ILE A 41 20.14 0.84 -11.01
C ILE A 41 20.31 1.74 -9.80
N ASN A 42 19.29 2.57 -9.54
CA ASN A 42 19.24 3.40 -8.34
C ASN A 42 18.23 2.80 -7.33
N PRO A 43 18.69 2.19 -6.23
CA PRO A 43 17.81 1.59 -5.23
C PRO A 43 17.21 2.62 -4.25
N SER A 44 17.62 3.89 -4.30
CA SER A 44 17.14 4.91 -3.37
C SER A 44 15.77 5.45 -3.80
N ARG A 45 14.79 5.44 -2.88
CA ARG A 45 13.40 5.95 -3.09
C ARG A 45 12.55 5.13 -4.08
N THR A 46 12.78 3.83 -4.11
CA THR A 46 12.10 2.89 -4.99
C THR A 46 11.07 2.06 -4.24
N THR A 47 9.99 1.71 -4.93
CA THR A 47 9.08 0.66 -4.47
C THR A 47 9.80 -0.67 -4.60
N TYR A 48 9.70 -1.51 -3.57
CA TYR A 48 10.23 -2.87 -3.59
C TYR A 48 9.10 -3.87 -3.32
N GLN A 49 9.24 -5.06 -3.89
CA GLN A 49 8.33 -6.17 -3.66
C GLN A 49 9.13 -7.47 -3.55
N TYR A 50 8.96 -8.16 -2.44
CA TYR A 50 9.41 -9.54 -2.29
C TYR A 50 8.42 -10.48 -2.99
N ILE A 51 8.95 -11.44 -3.74
CA ILE A 51 8.15 -12.39 -4.52
C ILE A 51 8.67 -13.79 -4.21
N LEU A 52 7.79 -14.62 -3.66
CA LEU A 52 8.03 -16.06 -3.51
C LEU A 52 7.31 -16.78 -4.63
N SER A 53 8.03 -17.60 -5.40
CA SER A 53 7.47 -18.47 -6.43
C SER A 53 8.03 -19.89 -6.33
N ASP A 54 7.46 -20.80 -7.11
CA ASP A 54 7.95 -22.19 -7.21
C ASP A 54 9.39 -22.28 -7.73
N SER A 55 9.89 -21.23 -8.41
CA SER A 55 11.25 -21.16 -8.95
C SER A 55 12.23 -20.44 -8.02
N GLY A 56 11.79 -20.02 -6.82
CA GLY A 56 12.63 -19.41 -5.80
C GLY A 56 12.15 -18.04 -5.35
N GLU A 57 13.07 -17.33 -4.70
CA GLU A 57 12.82 -16.02 -4.09
C GLU A 57 13.38 -14.89 -4.94
N TYR A 58 12.58 -13.84 -5.11
CA TYR A 58 12.93 -12.70 -5.94
C TYR A 58 12.63 -11.37 -5.27
N LEU A 59 13.37 -10.36 -5.68
CA LEU A 59 13.14 -8.97 -5.32
C LEU A 59 12.90 -8.15 -6.58
N ALA A 60 11.71 -7.55 -6.67
CA ALA A 60 11.40 -6.56 -7.68
C ALA A 60 11.62 -5.15 -7.13
N ILE A 61 12.27 -4.27 -7.90
CA ILE A 61 12.59 -2.90 -7.52
C ILE A 61 12.18 -1.95 -8.64
N GLN A 62 11.43 -0.90 -8.31
CA GLN A 62 11.13 0.17 -9.27
C GLN A 62 12.37 1.01 -9.54
N ASN A 63 12.95 0.96 -10.73
CA ASN A 63 14.06 1.81 -11.11
C ASN A 63 13.59 3.06 -11.87
N LYS A 64 13.57 4.19 -11.16
CA LYS A 64 13.15 5.49 -11.71
C LYS A 64 14.14 6.05 -12.73
N SER A 65 15.42 5.72 -12.63
CA SER A 65 16.47 6.24 -13.54
C SER A 65 16.29 5.74 -14.97
N VAL A 66 15.86 4.48 -15.14
CA VAL A 66 15.66 3.85 -16.46
C VAL A 66 14.19 3.64 -16.81
N HIS A 67 13.28 4.15 -15.97
CA HIS A 67 11.83 4.02 -16.13
C HIS A 67 11.39 2.56 -16.30
N GLY A 68 11.68 1.72 -15.30
CA GLY A 68 11.36 0.29 -15.37
C GLY A 68 11.32 -0.38 -14.01
N ILE A 69 11.09 -1.70 -14.02
CA ILE A 69 11.16 -2.56 -12.85
C ILE A 69 12.30 -3.56 -13.05
N GLU A 70 13.21 -3.65 -12.10
CA GLU A 70 14.31 -4.63 -12.06
C GLU A 70 13.89 -5.82 -11.21
N ILE A 71 14.20 -7.04 -11.64
CA ILE A 71 13.93 -8.28 -10.91
C ILE A 71 15.26 -8.97 -10.64
N PHE A 72 15.52 -9.26 -9.36
CA PHE A 72 16.70 -9.98 -8.90
C PHE A 72 16.29 -11.33 -8.31
N ASN A 73 17.05 -12.37 -8.59
CA ASN A 73 16.93 -13.63 -7.86
C ASN A 73 17.74 -13.51 -6.56
N LEU A 74 17.12 -13.79 -5.42
CA LEU A 74 17.70 -13.56 -4.10
C LEU A 74 18.72 -14.62 -3.68
N GLU A 75 18.59 -15.85 -4.18
CA GLU A 75 19.54 -16.93 -3.94
C GLU A 75 20.90 -16.65 -4.61
N THR A 76 20.86 -16.25 -5.88
CA THR A 76 22.07 -16.01 -6.70
C THR A 76 22.57 -14.57 -6.62
N GLY A 77 21.73 -13.63 -6.21
CA GLY A 77 22.01 -12.20 -6.27
C GLY A 77 22.09 -11.63 -7.69
N ILE A 78 21.67 -12.40 -8.71
CA ILE A 78 21.78 -12.02 -10.12
C ILE A 78 20.56 -11.23 -10.57
N HIS A 79 20.78 -10.17 -11.32
CA HIS A 79 19.74 -9.45 -12.05
C HIS A 79 19.17 -10.32 -13.18
N GLN A 80 17.90 -10.70 -13.05
CA GLN A 80 17.21 -11.64 -13.95
C GLN A 80 16.52 -10.94 -15.11
N LYS A 81 15.80 -9.83 -14.84
CA LYS A 81 14.98 -9.17 -15.84
C LYS A 81 14.76 -7.70 -15.53
N ARG A 82 14.78 -6.90 -16.59
CA ARG A 82 14.27 -5.53 -16.60
C ARG A 82 12.96 -5.47 -17.37
N ILE A 83 11.88 -5.09 -16.71
CA ILE A 83 10.61 -4.72 -17.35
C ILE A 83 10.70 -3.24 -17.68
N LYS A 84 11.04 -2.93 -18.94
CA LYS A 84 11.15 -1.55 -19.40
C LYS A 84 9.76 -0.96 -19.62
N LEU A 85 9.47 0.16 -18.95
CA LEU A 85 8.25 0.92 -19.20
C LEU A 85 8.57 2.06 -20.17
N GLN A 86 7.56 2.49 -20.93
CA GLN A 86 7.72 3.58 -21.90
C GLN A 86 7.12 4.85 -21.32
N LYS A 87 7.81 5.99 -21.47
CA LYS A 87 7.25 7.31 -21.11
C LYS A 87 6.24 7.80 -22.16
N ASP A 88 6.49 7.45 -23.42
CA ASP A 88 5.72 7.90 -24.58
C ASP A 88 5.23 6.73 -25.46
N GLY A 89 4.38 7.03 -26.43
CA GLY A 89 3.87 6.06 -27.41
C GLY A 89 2.64 5.26 -26.94
N PRO A 90 2.23 4.22 -27.68
CA PRO A 90 1.02 3.45 -27.40
C PRO A 90 1.11 2.67 -26.07
N ASN A 91 2.32 2.27 -25.67
CA ASN A 91 2.59 1.59 -24.40
C ASN A 91 3.03 2.55 -23.28
N ARG A 92 2.71 3.85 -23.40
CA ARG A 92 3.07 4.83 -22.37
C ARG A 92 2.51 4.44 -20.99
N SER A 93 3.35 4.63 -19.98
CA SER A 93 3.07 4.41 -18.57
C SER A 93 2.97 5.70 -17.75
N GLY A 94 3.22 6.87 -18.37
CA GLY A 94 3.26 8.14 -17.66
C GLY A 94 4.34 8.15 -16.58
N GLU A 95 4.12 8.95 -15.54
CA GLU A 95 5.00 8.92 -14.36
C GLU A 95 4.51 7.84 -13.39
N VAL A 96 5.38 6.87 -13.12
CA VAL A 96 5.03 5.67 -12.35
C VAL A 96 5.27 5.89 -10.87
N ASN A 97 4.24 5.68 -10.06
CA ASN A 97 4.30 5.85 -8.61
C ASN A 97 4.03 4.54 -7.87
N GLY A 98 4.85 3.54 -8.17
CA GLY A 98 4.76 2.23 -7.55
C GLY A 98 4.04 1.20 -8.42
N PHE A 99 4.12 -0.04 -7.98
CA PHE A 99 3.70 -1.19 -8.77
C PHE A 99 3.35 -2.38 -7.87
N ARG A 100 2.81 -3.42 -8.51
CA ARG A 100 2.72 -4.77 -7.97
C ARG A 100 2.86 -5.77 -9.12
N ILE A 101 3.74 -6.74 -8.96
CA ILE A 101 3.75 -7.96 -9.78
C ILE A 101 2.51 -8.76 -9.38
N PHE A 102 1.63 -8.96 -10.36
CA PHE A 102 0.29 -9.52 -10.21
C PHE A 102 0.21 -10.99 -10.57
N SER A 103 0.99 -11.41 -11.57
CA SER A 103 1.14 -12.81 -11.99
C SER A 103 2.58 -13.05 -12.49
N ILE A 104 2.86 -14.26 -12.95
CA ILE A 104 4.19 -14.66 -13.49
C ILE A 104 4.69 -13.79 -14.65
N ASP A 105 3.79 -13.10 -15.34
CA ASP A 105 4.07 -12.30 -16.54
C ASP A 105 3.40 -10.93 -16.55
N SER A 106 2.72 -10.54 -15.47
CA SER A 106 1.91 -9.32 -15.43
C SER A 106 2.28 -8.38 -14.27
N LEU A 107 2.36 -7.10 -14.60
CA LEU A 107 2.74 -5.99 -13.75
C LEU A 107 1.61 -4.97 -13.73
N LEU A 108 1.05 -4.69 -12.55
CA LEU A 108 0.12 -3.61 -12.36
C LEU A 108 0.85 -2.37 -11.85
N VAL A 109 0.59 -1.23 -12.47
CA VAL A 109 1.31 0.02 -12.23
C VAL A 109 0.35 1.13 -11.81
N ALA A 110 0.69 1.85 -10.75
CA ALA A 110 0.06 3.12 -10.40
C ALA A 110 0.76 4.25 -11.16
N SER A 111 0.01 5.16 -11.77
CA SER A 111 0.61 6.27 -12.52
C SER A 111 -0.07 7.62 -12.32
N TYR A 112 0.62 8.67 -12.76
CA TYR A 112 0.11 10.02 -12.90
C TYR A 112 -0.05 10.39 -14.40
N PRO A 113 -1.22 10.92 -14.86
CA PRO A 113 -2.46 11.15 -14.09
C PRO A 113 -3.10 9.86 -13.57
N GLN A 114 -3.93 9.94 -12.51
CA GLN A 114 -4.42 8.79 -11.74
C GLN A 114 -5.10 7.68 -12.56
N LYS A 115 -4.38 6.58 -12.71
CA LYS A 115 -4.88 5.36 -13.33
C LYS A 115 -4.01 4.17 -12.97
N LEU A 116 -4.63 3.00 -13.04
CA LEU A 116 -3.95 1.73 -13.00
C LEU A 116 -3.67 1.27 -14.43
N MET A 117 -2.52 0.66 -14.67
CA MET A 117 -2.20 0.09 -15.98
C MET A 117 -1.58 -1.29 -15.80
N LEU A 118 -2.09 -2.24 -16.59
CA LEU A 118 -1.58 -3.59 -16.64
C LEU A 118 -0.60 -3.71 -17.79
N PHE A 119 0.62 -4.16 -17.49
CA PHE A 119 1.67 -4.45 -18.45
C PHE A 119 2.04 -5.92 -18.38
N ASN A 120 2.52 -6.49 -19.48
CA ASN A 120 3.30 -7.71 -19.39
C ASN A 120 4.77 -7.42 -19.10
N PHE A 121 5.57 -8.46 -18.87
CA PHE A 121 7.00 -8.31 -18.57
C PHE A 121 7.86 -7.86 -19.78
N GLU A 122 7.28 -7.79 -20.98
CA GLU A 122 7.90 -7.18 -22.16
C GLU A 122 7.66 -5.66 -22.23
N GLY A 123 6.89 -5.09 -21.29
CA GLY A 123 6.57 -3.66 -21.24
C GLY A 123 5.43 -3.26 -22.19
N ILE A 124 4.64 -4.22 -22.67
CA ILE A 124 3.46 -3.96 -23.51
C ILE A 124 2.25 -3.75 -22.62
N LYS A 125 1.55 -2.63 -22.82
CA LYS A 125 0.35 -2.30 -22.07
C LYS A 125 -0.81 -3.19 -22.55
N LYS A 126 -1.42 -3.90 -21.61
CA LYS A 126 -2.56 -4.80 -21.84
C LYS A 126 -3.90 -4.12 -21.53
N ALA A 127 -3.93 -3.31 -20.48
CA ALA A 127 -5.13 -2.59 -20.06
C ALA A 127 -4.79 -1.29 -19.32
N GLU A 128 -5.76 -0.39 -19.27
CA GLU A 128 -5.71 0.88 -18.53
C GLU A 128 -7.06 1.08 -17.83
N PHE A 129 -7.01 1.37 -16.53
CA PHE A 129 -8.18 1.55 -15.67
C PHE A 129 -8.11 2.94 -15.03
N PRO A 130 -8.80 3.95 -15.59
CA PRO A 130 -8.84 5.29 -15.03
C PRO A 130 -9.48 5.27 -13.64
N VAL A 131 -8.80 5.85 -12.64
CA VAL A 131 -9.40 6.03 -11.32
C VAL A 131 -10.19 7.33 -11.33
N LYS A 132 -11.46 7.24 -11.68
CA LYS A 132 -12.34 8.41 -11.65
C LYS A 132 -12.73 8.69 -10.22
N ASP A 133 -12.55 9.93 -9.81
CA ASP A 133 -13.04 10.40 -8.54
C ASP A 133 -13.69 11.75 -8.75
N THR A 134 -15.01 11.76 -8.64
CA THR A 134 -15.81 12.97 -8.75
C THR A 134 -15.98 13.68 -7.41
N GLN A 135 -15.53 13.07 -6.30
CA GLN A 135 -15.79 13.55 -4.94
C GLN A 135 -14.51 13.95 -4.17
N ASN A 136 -13.44 13.16 -4.23
CA ASN A 136 -12.25 13.35 -3.37
C ASN A 136 -11.10 14.13 -4.04
N ASP A 137 -11.27 14.68 -5.25
CA ASP A 137 -10.27 15.49 -5.97
C ASP A 137 -8.86 14.84 -5.91
N VAL A 138 -8.77 13.54 -6.24
CA VAL A 138 -7.50 12.81 -6.18
C VAL A 138 -6.43 13.53 -6.99
N ASN A 139 -5.25 13.64 -6.39
CA ASN A 139 -4.08 14.22 -7.04
C ASN A 139 -3.26 13.13 -7.75
N TYR A 140 -3.05 11.99 -7.10
CA TYR A 140 -2.43 10.80 -7.69
C TYR A 140 -2.79 9.54 -6.90
N ILE A 141 -2.58 8.38 -7.52
CA ILE A 141 -2.62 7.07 -6.86
C ILE A 141 -1.22 6.47 -6.84
N SER A 142 -0.97 5.57 -5.89
CA SER A 142 0.33 4.96 -5.71
C SER A 142 0.25 3.54 -5.17
N SER A 143 1.30 2.76 -5.42
CA SER A 143 1.52 1.43 -4.84
C SER A 143 2.96 1.33 -4.33
N THR A 144 3.27 1.96 -3.20
CA THR A 144 4.61 1.95 -2.61
C THR A 144 4.68 0.95 -1.46
N GLY A 145 5.86 0.75 -0.85
CA GLY A 145 5.96 -0.09 0.35
C GLY A 145 5.09 0.37 1.53
N GLU A 146 4.77 1.66 1.62
CA GLU A 146 3.92 2.22 2.69
C GLU A 146 2.42 2.18 2.36
N ILE A 147 2.08 2.04 1.09
CA ILE A 147 0.72 2.06 0.55
C ILE A 147 0.63 1.16 -0.69
N PRO A 148 0.83 -0.17 -0.54
CA PRO A 148 0.87 -1.05 -1.68
C PRO A 148 -0.54 -1.40 -2.17
N PHE A 149 -0.63 -1.89 -3.40
CA PHE A 149 -1.80 -2.63 -3.83
C PHE A 149 -1.96 -3.90 -3.02
N LEU A 150 -3.19 -4.16 -2.60
CA LEU A 150 -3.60 -5.39 -1.94
C LEU A 150 -4.33 -6.24 -2.96
N PHE A 151 -4.08 -7.54 -2.95
CA PHE A 151 -4.62 -8.45 -3.93
C PHE A 151 -5.13 -9.71 -3.26
N ASP A 152 -6.38 -10.06 -3.52
CA ASP A 152 -7.04 -11.25 -2.95
C ASP A 152 -7.11 -12.43 -3.94
N GLY A 153 -6.46 -12.31 -5.11
CA GLY A 153 -6.54 -13.29 -6.20
C GLY A 153 -7.46 -12.88 -7.35
N LYS A 154 -8.43 -12.00 -7.10
CA LYS A 154 -9.44 -11.56 -8.09
C LYS A 154 -9.54 -10.05 -8.20
N LYS A 155 -9.36 -9.38 -7.06
CA LYS A 155 -9.59 -7.95 -6.89
C LYS A 155 -8.34 -7.29 -6.35
N VAL A 156 -8.11 -6.09 -6.86
CA VAL A 156 -7.04 -5.21 -6.39
C VAL A 156 -7.63 -4.08 -5.60
N PHE A 157 -7.18 -3.91 -4.37
CA PHE A 157 -7.51 -2.77 -3.52
C PHE A 157 -6.31 -1.83 -3.49
N GLY A 158 -6.55 -0.55 -3.74
CA GLY A 158 -5.55 0.48 -3.58
C GLY A 158 -6.05 1.54 -2.60
N ALA A 159 -5.12 2.13 -1.86
CA ALA A 159 -5.42 3.22 -0.95
C ALA A 159 -5.01 4.55 -1.58
N GLN A 160 -5.77 5.60 -1.27
CA GLN A 160 -5.42 6.98 -1.57
C GLN A 160 -5.26 7.76 -0.26
N PRO A 161 -4.03 8.22 0.05
CA PRO A 161 -3.81 9.02 1.26
C PRO A 161 -3.69 10.52 0.99
N PHE A 162 -3.70 10.98 -0.27
CA PHE A 162 -3.42 12.37 -0.62
C PHE A 162 -4.61 13.07 -1.28
N PHE A 163 -5.22 13.96 -0.52
CA PHE A 163 -6.25 14.88 -0.99
C PHE A 163 -5.61 16.16 -1.53
N ARG A 164 -6.14 16.69 -2.63
CA ARG A 164 -5.65 17.95 -3.22
C ARG A 164 -5.77 19.14 -2.25
N ASN A 165 -6.81 19.15 -1.43
CA ASN A 165 -7.15 20.18 -0.45
C ASN A 165 -6.78 19.79 1.00
N PHE A 166 -5.79 18.90 1.19
CA PHE A 166 -5.39 18.39 2.51
C PHE A 166 -5.21 19.49 3.57
N PHE A 167 -4.60 20.63 3.19
CA PHE A 167 -4.37 21.76 4.10
C PHE A 167 -5.64 22.46 4.56
N ASP A 168 -6.71 22.42 3.76
CA ASP A 168 -7.98 23.11 4.03
C ASP A 168 -9.03 22.20 4.66
N MET A 169 -8.93 20.88 4.48
CA MET A 169 -9.89 19.90 5.03
C MET A 169 -9.97 19.93 6.56
N THR A 170 -11.17 19.77 7.11
CA THR A 170 -11.38 19.55 8.55
C THR A 170 -11.46 18.06 8.87
N ALA A 171 -11.42 17.70 10.16
CA ALA A 171 -11.64 16.32 10.61
C ALA A 171 -13.03 15.79 10.18
N SER A 172 -14.05 16.66 10.19
CA SER A 172 -15.40 16.32 9.73
C SER A 172 -15.50 16.06 8.23
N ASP A 173 -14.57 16.62 7.44
CA ASP A 173 -14.52 16.36 6.00
C ASP A 173 -13.92 14.98 5.71
N LEU A 174 -12.98 14.52 6.54
CA LEU A 174 -12.33 13.23 6.37
C LEU A 174 -13.32 12.04 6.37
N GLY A 175 -14.37 12.13 7.18
CA GLY A 175 -15.44 11.12 7.24
C GLY A 175 -16.31 11.04 5.97
N LYS A 176 -16.21 12.03 5.07
CA LYS A 176 -17.00 12.10 3.82
C LYS A 176 -16.28 11.47 2.63
N TYR A 177 -14.96 11.27 2.72
CA TYR A 177 -14.16 10.81 1.60
C TYR A 177 -13.87 9.31 1.68
N SER A 178 -14.03 8.64 0.54
CA SER A 178 -13.58 7.28 0.33
C SER A 178 -12.07 7.26 0.12
N HIS A 179 -11.36 6.42 0.86
CA HIS A 179 -9.89 6.35 0.77
C HIS A 179 -9.36 5.01 0.23
N ILE A 180 -10.27 4.09 -0.10
CA ILE A 180 -9.95 2.80 -0.72
C ILE A 180 -10.73 2.71 -2.02
N TYR A 181 -10.03 2.43 -3.11
CA TYR A 181 -10.64 2.01 -4.36
C TYR A 181 -10.38 0.54 -4.60
N LEU A 182 -11.27 -0.04 -5.40
CA LEU A 182 -11.29 -1.43 -5.79
C LEU A 182 -11.27 -1.53 -7.31
N LEU A 183 -10.52 -2.50 -7.83
CA LEU A 183 -10.58 -2.95 -9.22
C LEU A 183 -10.85 -4.45 -9.23
N ASP A 184 -12.01 -4.86 -9.77
CA ASP A 184 -12.30 -6.27 -10.05
C ASP A 184 -11.69 -6.66 -11.40
N MET A 185 -10.65 -7.48 -11.37
CA MET A 185 -9.90 -7.88 -12.57
C MET A 185 -10.63 -8.98 -13.37
N GLU A 186 -11.63 -9.65 -12.79
CA GLU A 186 -12.44 -10.68 -13.46
C GLU A 186 -13.68 -10.08 -14.14
N ALA A 187 -14.03 -8.83 -13.84
CA ALA A 187 -15.17 -8.16 -14.43
C ALA A 187 -14.97 -7.96 -15.95
N LYS A 188 -16.02 -8.26 -16.73
CA LYS A 188 -16.02 -8.12 -18.19
C LYS A 188 -15.66 -6.70 -18.66
N ASN A 189 -16.08 -5.69 -17.90
CA ASN A 189 -15.74 -4.28 -18.08
C ASN A 189 -15.14 -3.78 -16.76
N ALA A 190 -13.94 -4.27 -16.44
CA ALA A 190 -13.23 -3.89 -15.23
C ALA A 190 -13.05 -2.37 -15.16
N GLU A 191 -13.64 -1.77 -14.13
CA GLU A 191 -13.52 -0.36 -13.79
C GLU A 191 -13.18 -0.24 -12.31
N THR A 192 -12.59 0.89 -11.93
CA THR A 192 -12.30 1.14 -10.52
C THR A 192 -13.50 1.78 -9.83
N GLU A 193 -13.82 1.31 -8.63
CA GLU A 193 -14.86 1.89 -7.79
C GLU A 193 -14.31 2.32 -6.43
N TRP A 194 -14.82 3.41 -5.87
CA TRP A 194 -14.50 3.83 -4.52
C TRP A 194 -15.40 3.09 -3.53
N LEU A 195 -14.78 2.43 -2.55
CA LEU A 195 -15.51 1.79 -1.47
C LEU A 195 -16.03 2.84 -0.50
N SER A 196 -17.25 2.67 0.01
CA SER A 196 -17.84 3.54 1.04
C SER A 196 -17.21 3.30 2.42
N ILE A 197 -15.88 3.36 2.48
CA ILE A 197 -15.05 3.23 3.68
C ILE A 197 -14.35 4.57 3.86
N SER A 198 -14.74 5.29 4.91
CA SER A 198 -14.16 6.57 5.30
C SER A 198 -13.31 6.42 6.55
N ASN A 199 -12.47 7.40 6.84
CA ASN A 199 -11.73 7.40 8.10
C ASN A 199 -12.67 7.76 9.26
N PRO A 200 -12.38 7.29 10.48
CA PRO A 200 -13.03 7.79 11.69
C PRO A 200 -12.93 9.32 11.79
N GLU A 201 -14.00 9.98 12.21
CA GLU A 201 -14.06 11.45 12.34
C GLU A 201 -13.00 11.99 13.32
N ASP A 202 -12.54 11.17 14.26
CA ASP A 202 -11.56 11.56 15.28
C ASP A 202 -10.10 11.33 14.84
N SER A 203 -9.85 10.86 13.61
CA SER A 203 -8.51 10.54 13.11
C SER A 203 -7.51 11.71 13.12
N TRP A 204 -8.02 12.95 13.14
CA TRP A 204 -7.21 14.17 13.18
C TRP A 204 -7.34 14.96 14.50
N LYS A 205 -7.87 14.35 15.57
CA LYS A 205 -8.01 15.03 16.87
C LYS A 205 -6.69 15.54 17.46
N ASP A 206 -5.59 14.84 17.17
CA ASP A 206 -4.23 15.16 17.62
C ASP A 206 -3.37 15.80 16.52
N GLY A 207 -4.01 16.34 15.47
CA GLY A 207 -3.36 16.98 14.33
C GLY A 207 -3.57 16.22 13.01
N LYS A 208 -3.40 16.94 11.89
CA LYS A 208 -3.55 16.37 10.55
C LYS A 208 -2.41 15.40 10.25
N LYS A 209 -2.77 14.17 9.88
CA LYS A 209 -1.82 13.14 9.45
C LYS A 209 -2.24 12.56 8.10
N VAL A 210 -1.26 12.27 7.26
CA VAL A 210 -1.46 11.47 6.05
C VAL A 210 -1.66 10.03 6.50
N ALA A 211 -2.75 9.40 6.07
CA ALA A 211 -3.00 8.00 6.39
C ALA A 211 -1.92 7.12 5.74
N LYS A 212 -0.96 6.65 6.51
CA LYS A 212 -0.15 5.49 6.10
C LYS A 212 -0.91 4.24 6.50
N PHE A 213 -0.94 3.25 5.62
CA PHE A 213 -1.70 2.03 5.83
C PHE A 213 -0.73 0.93 6.21
N THR A 214 -0.74 0.50 7.47
CA THR A 214 -0.22 -0.85 7.76
C THR A 214 -1.33 -1.82 7.45
N TRP A 215 -1.00 -2.83 6.65
CA TRP A 215 -1.95 -3.85 6.26
C TRP A 215 -1.38 -5.24 6.49
N THR A 216 -2.29 -6.17 6.67
CA THR A 216 -2.03 -7.60 6.56
C THR A 216 -3.24 -8.20 5.90
N ASP A 217 -3.00 -9.18 5.05
CA ASP A 217 -4.01 -10.12 4.64
C ASP A 217 -4.14 -11.20 5.72
N ARG A 218 -5.37 -11.49 6.12
CA ARG A 218 -5.70 -12.71 6.88
C ARG A 218 -6.65 -13.59 6.09
N GLY A 219 -6.37 -13.79 4.80
CA GLY A 219 -7.21 -14.55 3.88
C GLY A 219 -8.54 -13.87 3.55
N ASP A 220 -9.39 -13.65 4.55
CA ASP A 220 -10.73 -13.07 4.41
C ASP A 220 -10.81 -11.56 4.73
N SER A 221 -9.74 -11.00 5.31
CA SER A 221 -9.76 -9.65 5.85
C SER A 221 -8.51 -8.88 5.47
N ILE A 222 -8.71 -7.61 5.10
CA ILE A 222 -7.67 -6.60 5.02
C ILE A 222 -7.76 -5.78 6.30
N LEU A 223 -6.75 -5.88 7.16
CA LEU A 223 -6.63 -4.97 8.28
C LEU A 223 -5.95 -3.70 7.80
N VAL A 224 -6.50 -2.56 8.17
CA VAL A 224 -5.91 -1.25 7.90
C VAL A 224 -5.72 -0.57 9.24
N SER A 225 -4.47 -0.22 9.57
CA SER A 225 -4.20 0.70 10.66
C SER A 225 -3.58 1.98 10.11
N PRO A 226 -4.12 3.16 10.44
CA PRO A 226 -3.37 4.40 10.27
C PRO A 226 -2.12 4.31 11.14
N ASN A 227 -0.95 4.41 10.53
CA ASN A 227 0.31 4.43 11.25
C ASN A 227 0.57 5.85 11.76
N ASN A 228 0.86 6.00 13.05
CA ASN A 228 0.85 7.29 13.76
C ASN A 228 2.23 7.92 13.94
#